data_AF-A0A8C1MLE8-F1
#
_entry.id   AF-A0A8C1MLE8-F1
#
_cell.length_a   1.000
_cell.length_b   1.000
_cell.length_c   1.000
_cell.angle_alpha   90.00
_cell.angle_beta   90.00
_cell.angle_gamma   90.00
#
_symmetry.space_group_name_H-M   'P 1'
#
loop_
_entity.id
_entity.type
_entity.pdbx_description
1 polymer ?
#
loop_
_entity_poly.entity_id
_entity_poly.type
_entity_poly.pdbx_seq_one_letter_code
_entity_poly.pdbx_strand_id
1 'polypeptide(L)'
;YLFVVFFFFFFLDIRCERPDEKTTLQVRAGESLYLPCPNLQCYKETENSSYVWFRNLSSTKQVEQIGTEESERVHYHHSVLYILWLNLNDTGRYITRWWYEEDNCDEFETDLVVHEEFSTDLLYHTMAEKKVSGIYCPVCEDQQGSITWYKNFSLIPNQESDPLRIPNSSKESEGIYTCVCTWEHHGIKHNSSGSRRLIIEGRFITGLWFTLILNCSVYFGQTVCERFYYLILTDGKLYDAYVIYQRNNLDEATSKTLSDFVNGSLLTVLESYYGFKLFIHGRDDLPGEDCMNLIETEIQLSRRLIIILTPEASTDKSSVSPEAYDLQVGLHQALVQGETGVILIQLGKMQDYTHLPLGLQHLLSKNSPLLWRDGESSPNSRFWKRVRYQMPVVSSNQNQQKSNDIQVL
;
A
#
# COMPACT_ATOMS: atom_id res chain seq x y z
N TYR A 1 48.14 1.39 -59.06
CA TYR A 1 48.22 0.41 -57.96
C TYR A 1 48.63 1.12 -56.69
N LEU A 2 47.67 1.49 -55.86
CA LEU A 2 47.79 1.50 -54.40
C LEU A 2 46.38 1.72 -53.85
N PHE A 3 45.72 0.61 -53.49
CA PHE A 3 44.49 0.65 -52.71
C PHE A 3 44.90 0.99 -51.27
N VAL A 4 44.58 2.21 -50.82
CA VAL A 4 44.64 2.54 -49.40
C VAL A 4 43.35 2.01 -48.78
N VAL A 5 43.45 0.85 -48.15
CA VAL A 5 42.36 0.26 -47.35
C VAL A 5 42.19 1.14 -46.12
N PHE A 6 41.16 1.98 -46.12
CA PHE A 6 40.63 2.60 -44.91
C PHE A 6 40.01 1.48 -44.06
N PHE A 7 40.75 1.03 -43.04
CA PHE A 7 40.17 0.28 -41.93
C PHE A 7 39.26 1.24 -41.15
N PHE A 8 38.00 1.35 -41.56
CA PHE A 8 36.93 1.73 -40.64
C PHE A 8 36.82 0.58 -39.63
N PHE A 9 37.39 0.78 -38.44
CA PHE A 9 36.96 0.06 -37.26
C PHE A 9 35.49 0.41 -37.04
N PHE A 10 34.59 -0.38 -37.63
CA PHE A 10 33.27 -0.58 -37.08
C PHE A 10 33.50 -1.18 -35.69
N PHE A 11 33.51 -0.35 -34.66
CA PHE A 11 33.13 -0.82 -33.34
C PHE A 11 31.72 -1.39 -33.53
N LEU A 12 31.58 -2.70 -33.54
CA LEU A 12 30.29 -3.32 -33.31
C LEU A 12 29.81 -2.74 -31.97
N ASP A 13 28.67 -2.07 -31.97
CA ASP A 13 27.92 -1.78 -30.74
C ASP A 13 27.53 -3.14 -30.14
N ILE A 14 28.43 -3.73 -29.35
CA ILE A 14 28.11 -4.88 -28.52
C ILE A 14 27.00 -4.40 -27.58
N ARG A 15 25.78 -4.88 -27.82
CA ARG A 15 24.63 -4.59 -26.97
C ARG A 15 24.64 -5.56 -25.82
N CYS A 16 25.02 -5.08 -24.64
CA CYS A 16 24.89 -5.85 -23.41
C CYS A 16 23.43 -6.24 -23.18
N GLU A 17 23.22 -7.45 -22.67
CA GLU A 17 21.91 -7.93 -22.29
C GLU A 17 21.40 -7.12 -21.09
N ARG A 18 20.09 -6.82 -21.07
CA ARG A 18 19.45 -6.09 -19.98
C ARG A 18 18.43 -7.00 -19.32
N PRO A 19 18.75 -7.57 -18.17
CA PRO A 19 17.78 -8.27 -17.35
C PRO A 19 16.64 -7.30 -16.95
N ASP A 20 15.38 -7.76 -17.00
CA ASP A 20 14.19 -6.93 -16.72
C ASP A 20 14.04 -6.51 -15.23
N GLU A 21 14.99 -6.90 -14.37
CA GLU A 21 14.93 -6.66 -12.93
C GLU A 21 15.52 -5.30 -12.56
N LYS A 22 14.64 -4.29 -12.47
CA LYS A 22 15.01 -2.95 -12.00
C LYS A 22 15.06 -2.92 -10.48
N THR A 23 16.22 -2.53 -9.93
CA THR A 23 16.38 -2.38 -8.49
C THR A 23 16.16 -0.92 -8.11
N THR A 24 15.28 -0.66 -7.14
CA THR A 24 15.14 0.68 -6.56
C THR A 24 15.76 0.69 -5.17
N LEU A 25 16.67 1.63 -4.93
CA LEU A 25 17.33 1.81 -3.65
C LEU A 25 16.99 3.19 -3.09
N GLN A 26 16.50 3.21 -1.86
CA GLN A 26 16.19 4.46 -1.17
C GLN A 26 17.16 4.66 -0.02
N VAL A 27 17.76 5.85 0.05
CA VAL A 27 18.82 6.19 1.00
C VAL A 27 18.60 7.56 1.62
N ARG A 28 19.25 7.80 2.76
CA ARG A 28 19.19 9.08 3.45
C ARG A 28 20.37 9.98 3.08
N ALA A 29 20.10 11.27 2.89
CA ALA A 29 21.14 12.27 2.67
C ALA A 29 22.10 12.36 3.89
N GLY A 30 23.37 12.64 3.61
CA GLY A 30 24.44 12.72 4.60
C GLY A 30 25.11 11.39 4.94
N GLU A 31 24.45 10.26 4.66
CA GLU A 31 25.06 8.93 4.76
C GLU A 31 25.96 8.65 3.55
N SER A 32 26.76 7.59 3.62
CA SER A 32 27.53 7.12 2.46
C SER A 32 26.98 5.79 1.99
N LEU A 33 27.08 5.54 0.69
CA LEU A 33 26.55 4.33 0.07
C LEU A 33 27.66 3.47 -0.50
N TYR A 34 27.60 2.20 -0.14
CA TYR A 34 28.29 1.10 -0.79
C TYR A 34 27.25 0.35 -1.62
N LEU A 35 27.35 0.45 -2.95
CA LEU A 35 26.41 -0.15 -3.87
C LEU A 35 27.10 -1.29 -4.65
N PRO A 36 26.89 -2.56 -4.28
CA PRO A 36 27.39 -3.68 -5.05
C PRO A 36 26.56 -3.87 -6.33
N CYS A 37 27.10 -4.63 -7.28
CA CYS A 37 26.34 -5.08 -8.44
C CYS A 37 25.10 -5.89 -7.99
N PRO A 38 23.89 -5.59 -8.51
CA PRO A 38 22.66 -6.25 -8.05
C PRO A 38 22.62 -7.76 -8.24
N ASN A 39 23.33 -8.29 -9.24
CA ASN A 39 23.38 -9.72 -9.52
C ASN A 39 24.51 -10.39 -8.72
N LEU A 40 24.19 -11.50 -8.05
CA LEU A 40 25.13 -12.24 -7.18
C LEU A 40 26.39 -12.72 -7.92
N GLN A 41 26.24 -13.13 -9.19
CA GLN A 41 27.35 -13.58 -10.01
C GLN A 41 28.24 -12.40 -10.41
N CYS A 42 27.64 -11.31 -10.87
CA CYS A 42 28.34 -10.05 -11.14
C CYS A 42 29.10 -9.50 -9.92
N TYR A 43 28.54 -9.67 -8.72
CA TYR A 43 29.17 -9.25 -7.49
C TYR A 43 30.36 -10.13 -7.08
N LYS A 44 30.23 -11.46 -7.19
CA LYS A 44 31.23 -12.43 -6.71
C LYS A 44 32.32 -12.77 -7.72
N GLU A 45 32.01 -12.75 -9.02
CA GLU A 45 32.95 -13.12 -10.09
C GLU A 45 33.75 -11.92 -10.56
N THR A 46 34.78 -11.57 -9.78
CA THR A 46 35.69 -10.46 -10.07
C THR A 46 36.94 -10.87 -10.85
N GLU A 47 37.21 -12.18 -10.98
CA GLU A 47 38.35 -12.70 -11.71
C GLU A 47 38.09 -12.67 -13.22
N ASN A 48 38.94 -11.98 -13.98
CA ASN A 48 38.84 -11.76 -15.44
C ASN A 48 37.60 -11.00 -15.93
N SER A 49 36.83 -10.39 -15.03
CA SER A 49 35.73 -9.52 -15.39
C SER A 49 36.14 -8.04 -15.42
N SER A 50 35.45 -7.25 -16.24
CA SER A 50 35.62 -5.80 -16.26
C SER A 50 34.29 -5.09 -15.99
N TYR A 51 34.39 -3.93 -15.35
CA TYR A 51 33.23 -3.18 -14.88
C TYR A 51 33.33 -1.74 -15.34
N VAL A 52 32.19 -1.20 -15.77
CA VAL A 52 32.04 0.23 -16.06
C VAL A 52 30.74 0.71 -15.44
N TRP A 53 30.84 1.79 -14.67
CA TRP A 53 29.69 2.42 -14.04
C TRP A 53 29.33 3.71 -14.73
N PHE A 54 28.03 3.91 -14.91
CA PHE A 54 27.45 5.15 -15.43
C PHE A 54 26.44 5.69 -14.44
N ARG A 55 26.23 7.01 -14.48
CA ARG A 55 25.12 7.67 -13.80
C ARG A 55 24.34 8.53 -14.77
N ASN A 56 23.04 8.61 -14.54
CA ASN A 56 22.13 9.51 -15.18
C ASN A 56 21.35 10.23 -14.08
N LEU A 57 21.83 11.41 -13.70
CA LEU A 57 21.26 12.19 -12.61
C LEU A 57 19.98 12.88 -13.08
N SER A 58 18.98 12.95 -12.20
CA SER A 58 17.70 13.61 -12.51
C SER A 58 17.87 15.11 -12.83
N SER A 59 18.93 15.71 -12.28
CA SER A 59 19.30 17.13 -12.45
C SER A 59 19.91 17.43 -13.81
N THR A 60 20.83 16.59 -14.31
CA THR A 60 21.57 16.83 -15.56
C THR A 60 20.94 16.13 -16.77
N LYS A 61 20.19 15.04 -16.56
CA LYS A 61 19.56 14.21 -17.60
C LYS A 61 20.55 13.71 -18.66
N GLN A 62 21.84 13.67 -18.33
CA GLN A 62 22.91 13.20 -19.19
C GLN A 62 23.57 11.97 -18.56
N VAL A 63 23.92 10.99 -19.40
CA VAL A 63 24.67 9.82 -18.97
C VAL A 63 26.15 10.18 -18.90
N GLU A 64 26.73 10.02 -17.72
CA GLU A 64 28.14 10.25 -17.43
C GLU A 64 28.78 8.94 -16.96
N GLN A 65 30.01 8.66 -17.43
CA GLN A 65 30.80 7.56 -16.90
C GLN A 65 31.45 7.99 -15.57
N ILE A 66 31.40 7.12 -14.57
CA ILE A 66 32.01 7.33 -13.26
C ILE A 66 33.48 6.90 -13.31
N GLY A 67 34.36 7.60 -12.61
CA GLY A 67 35.78 7.27 -12.52
C GLY A 67 36.11 6.19 -11.49
N THR A 68 37.35 5.72 -11.53
CA THR A 68 37.91 4.79 -10.51
C THR A 68 38.87 5.51 -9.56
N GLU A 69 38.95 6.84 -9.64
CA GLU A 69 39.89 7.63 -8.83
C GLU A 69 39.34 7.79 -7.41
N GLU A 70 40.02 7.18 -6.44
CA GLU A 70 39.52 7.08 -5.07
C GLU A 70 39.56 8.40 -4.29
N SER A 71 40.18 9.45 -4.83
CA SER A 71 40.08 10.81 -4.26
C SER A 71 38.78 11.51 -4.66
N GLU A 72 38.05 11.00 -5.65
CA GLU A 72 36.73 11.50 -5.98
C GLU A 72 35.70 11.02 -4.95
N ARG A 73 34.65 11.81 -4.76
CA ARG A 73 33.54 11.46 -3.84
C ARG A 73 32.70 10.28 -4.36
N VAL A 74 32.64 10.15 -5.68
CA VAL A 74 31.85 9.13 -6.38
C VAL A 74 32.79 8.39 -7.32
N HIS A 75 33.12 7.16 -6.96
CA HIS A 75 34.06 6.33 -7.69
C HIS A 75 33.67 4.87 -7.51
N TYR A 76 34.15 4.00 -8.40
CA TYR A 76 33.90 2.56 -8.29
C TYR A 76 35.20 1.76 -8.25
N HIS A 77 35.13 0.58 -7.63
CA HIS A 77 36.19 -0.41 -7.64
C HIS A 77 35.60 -1.78 -7.92
N HIS A 78 36.02 -2.41 -9.02
CA HIS A 78 35.43 -3.66 -9.52
C HIS A 78 33.89 -3.59 -9.59
N SER A 79 33.20 -4.52 -8.91
CA SER A 79 31.75 -4.67 -8.89
C SER A 79 31.03 -3.70 -7.95
N VAL A 80 31.73 -2.75 -7.33
CA VAL A 80 31.18 -1.91 -6.26
C VAL A 80 31.34 -0.43 -6.58
N LEU A 81 30.23 0.32 -6.45
CA LEU A 81 30.21 1.77 -6.50
C LEU A 81 30.18 2.38 -5.10
N TYR A 82 31.02 3.39 -4.87
CA TYR A 82 31.06 4.19 -3.66
C TYR A 82 30.49 5.57 -3.93
N ILE A 83 29.56 6.00 -3.08
CA ILE A 83 29.03 7.37 -3.08
C ILE A 83 29.19 7.92 -1.66
N LEU A 84 30.22 8.73 -1.45
CA LEU A 84 30.52 9.30 -0.15
C LEU A 84 29.66 10.55 0.09
N TRP A 85 29.12 10.69 1.30
CA TRP A 85 28.28 11.82 1.73
C TRP A 85 27.18 12.19 0.71
N LEU A 86 26.21 11.30 0.59
CA LEU A 86 25.05 11.42 -0.29
C LEU A 86 24.38 12.78 -0.13
N ASN A 87 24.04 13.38 -1.27
CA ASN A 87 23.27 14.60 -1.36
C ASN A 87 22.09 14.39 -2.31
N LEU A 88 21.07 15.24 -2.22
CA LEU A 88 19.83 15.06 -3.00
C LEU A 88 20.07 15.05 -4.51
N ASN A 89 21.12 15.74 -4.96
CA ASN A 89 21.54 15.81 -6.35
C ASN A 89 22.10 14.48 -6.88
N ASP A 90 22.44 13.54 -6.00
CA ASP A 90 22.84 12.17 -6.37
C ASP A 90 21.63 11.30 -6.74
N THR A 91 20.39 11.80 -6.62
CA THR A 91 19.18 11.09 -7.06
C THR A 91 19.16 10.89 -8.58
N GLY A 92 19.06 9.64 -9.01
CA GLY A 92 19.07 9.30 -10.42
C GLY A 92 19.26 7.81 -10.66
N ARG A 93 19.55 7.47 -11.91
CA ARG A 93 19.79 6.09 -12.33
C ARG A 93 21.26 5.80 -12.40
N TYR A 94 21.69 4.73 -11.75
CA TYR A 94 23.04 4.20 -11.80
C TYR A 94 23.02 2.90 -12.58
N ILE A 95 23.99 2.74 -13.48
CA ILE A 95 24.03 1.63 -14.42
C ILE A 95 25.38 0.97 -14.25
N THR A 96 25.39 -0.32 -13.92
CA THR A 96 26.62 -1.12 -13.93
C THR A 96 26.62 -2.03 -15.14
N ARG A 97 27.72 -1.95 -15.89
CA ARG A 97 27.97 -2.82 -17.03
C ARG A 97 29.09 -3.77 -16.66
N TRP A 98 28.77 -5.05 -16.68
CA TRP A 98 29.67 -6.13 -16.31
C TRP A 98 30.00 -6.97 -17.54
N TRP A 99 31.28 -7.12 -17.81
CA TRP A 99 31.81 -7.98 -18.86
C TRP A 99 32.42 -9.21 -18.20
N TYR A 100 31.87 -10.38 -18.47
CA TYR A 100 32.43 -11.65 -18.02
C TYR A 100 33.26 -12.34 -19.11
N GLU A 101 33.09 -11.95 -20.38
CA GLU A 101 33.92 -12.34 -21.52
C GLU A 101 34.10 -11.14 -22.47
N GLU A 102 34.97 -11.24 -23.49
CA GLU A 102 35.29 -10.11 -24.40
C GLU A 102 34.07 -9.53 -25.12
N ASP A 103 33.08 -10.37 -25.46
CA ASP A 103 31.89 -9.98 -26.21
C ASP A 103 30.57 -10.17 -25.43
N ASN A 104 30.63 -10.72 -24.21
CA ASN A 104 29.44 -10.99 -23.40
C ASN A 104 29.40 -10.09 -22.17
N CYS A 105 28.33 -9.30 -22.09
CA CYS A 105 28.12 -8.36 -21.01
C CYS A 105 26.65 -8.22 -20.63
N ASP A 106 26.43 -7.96 -19.35
CA ASP A 106 25.14 -7.63 -18.78
C ASP A 106 25.14 -6.19 -18.24
N GLU A 107 24.00 -5.52 -18.37
CA GLU A 107 23.78 -4.17 -17.87
C GLU A 107 22.64 -4.17 -16.85
N PHE A 108 22.96 -3.75 -15.62
CA PHE A 108 21.99 -3.67 -14.52
C PHE A 108 21.70 -2.21 -14.17
N GLU A 109 20.41 -1.89 -14.02
CA GLU A 109 19.94 -0.56 -13.64
C GLU A 109 19.50 -0.53 -12.16
N THR A 110 20.06 0.42 -11.41
CA THR A 110 19.65 0.76 -10.05
C THR A 110 19.16 2.21 -10.00
N ASP A 111 17.89 2.40 -9.69
CA ASP A 111 17.32 3.73 -9.46
C ASP A 111 17.56 4.12 -7.98
N LEU A 112 18.37 5.15 -7.76
CA LEU A 112 18.74 5.68 -6.45
C LEU A 112 17.88 6.91 -6.11
N VAL A 113 17.19 6.87 -4.98
CA VAL A 113 16.39 8.00 -4.45
C VAL A 113 16.94 8.44 -3.10
N VAL A 114 17.38 9.70 -3.01
CA VAL A 114 17.94 10.27 -1.78
C VAL A 114 16.91 11.16 -1.10
N HIS A 115 16.63 10.88 0.18
CA HIS A 115 15.69 11.64 1.01
C HIS A 115 16.42 12.50 2.06
N GLU A 116 15.93 13.72 2.35
CA GLU A 116 16.47 14.57 3.42
C GLU A 116 16.14 14.00 4.82
N GLU A 117 14.89 13.63 5.01
CA GLU A 117 14.35 13.14 6.30
C GLU A 117 13.94 11.67 6.22
N PHE A 118 13.75 11.06 7.39
CA PHE A 118 13.24 9.69 7.47
C PHE A 118 11.82 9.62 6.91
N SER A 119 11.62 8.86 5.85
CA SER A 119 10.31 8.49 5.31
C SER A 119 10.01 7.01 5.59
N THR A 120 8.74 6.65 5.69
CA THR A 120 8.30 5.23 5.69
C THR A 120 8.67 4.52 4.39
N ASP A 121 8.94 5.26 3.32
CA ASP A 121 9.40 4.70 2.04
C ASP A 121 10.80 4.05 2.16
N LEU A 122 11.63 4.52 3.11
CA LEU A 122 12.98 3.98 3.38
C LEU A 122 12.97 2.61 4.07
N LEU A 123 11.79 2.03 4.34
CA LEU A 123 11.67 0.74 4.98
C LEU A 123 11.99 -0.38 3.99
N TYR A 124 13.06 -1.12 4.24
CA TYR A 124 13.30 -2.42 3.63
C TYR A 124 12.16 -3.35 4.06
N HIS A 125 11.49 -3.94 3.06
CA HIS A 125 10.47 -5.00 3.12
C HIS A 125 9.93 -5.35 4.52
N THR A 126 8.61 -5.17 4.74
CA THR A 126 7.98 -5.49 6.02
C THR A 126 8.00 -6.99 6.30
N MET A 127 8.58 -7.40 7.43
CA MET A 127 8.57 -8.80 7.86
C MET A 127 7.38 -9.06 8.76
N ALA A 128 6.42 -9.85 8.27
CA ALA A 128 5.32 -10.41 9.04
C ALA A 128 5.65 -11.86 9.38
N GLU A 129 6.03 -12.13 10.63
CA GLU A 129 6.43 -13.46 11.06
C GLU A 129 5.77 -13.85 12.39
N LYS A 130 5.39 -15.13 12.52
CA LYS A 130 4.83 -15.67 13.77
C LYS A 130 5.86 -15.73 14.90
N LYS A 131 7.14 -15.87 14.56
CA LYS A 131 8.25 -15.90 15.50
C LYS A 131 9.55 -15.57 14.79
N VAL A 132 10.23 -14.51 15.22
CA VAL A 132 11.53 -14.10 14.69
C VAL A 132 12.60 -14.36 15.75
N SER A 133 13.67 -15.05 15.38
CA SER A 133 14.83 -15.29 16.26
C SER A 133 15.89 -14.19 16.12
N GLY A 134 15.96 -13.52 14.98
CA GLY A 134 16.78 -12.34 14.79
C GLY A 134 16.50 -11.60 13.49
N ILE A 135 16.93 -10.34 13.44
CA ILE A 135 16.79 -9.44 12.29
C ILE A 135 18.16 -9.25 11.65
N TYR A 136 18.26 -9.54 10.36
CA TYR A 136 19.46 -9.27 9.58
C TYR A 136 19.50 -7.81 9.13
N CYS A 137 20.69 -7.22 9.14
CA CYS A 137 20.91 -5.86 8.69
C CYS A 137 20.95 -5.79 7.16
N PRO A 138 20.03 -5.05 6.49
CA PRO A 138 19.99 -4.95 5.03
C PRO A 138 21.21 -4.29 4.38
N VAL A 139 22.04 -3.57 5.15
CA VAL A 139 23.10 -2.70 4.61
C VAL A 139 24.52 -3.17 4.95
N CYS A 140 24.68 -4.19 5.81
CA CYS A 140 25.99 -4.64 6.29
C CYS A 140 26.42 -6.01 5.78
N GLU A 141 25.66 -6.64 4.88
CA GLU A 141 25.73 -8.09 4.63
C GLU A 141 27.12 -8.60 4.18
N ASP A 142 28.02 -7.70 3.72
CA ASP A 142 29.39 -8.05 3.30
C ASP A 142 30.49 -7.08 3.77
N GLN A 143 30.20 -6.15 4.68
CA GLN A 143 31.18 -5.16 5.14
C GLN A 143 31.86 -5.60 6.46
N GLN A 144 33.18 -5.41 6.57
CA GLN A 144 33.91 -5.47 7.85
C GLN A 144 33.65 -4.19 8.68
N GLY A 145 32.38 -3.91 8.94
CA GLY A 145 31.91 -2.75 9.68
C GLY A 145 31.42 -3.09 11.09
N SER A 146 31.40 -2.10 11.97
CA SER A 146 30.70 -2.21 13.27
C SER A 146 29.24 -1.82 13.11
N ILE A 147 28.34 -2.57 13.74
CA ILE A 147 26.90 -2.41 13.58
C ILE A 147 26.31 -1.83 14.85
N THR A 148 25.37 -0.89 14.72
CA THR A 148 24.60 -0.37 15.84
C THR A 148 23.11 -0.45 15.54
N TRP A 149 22.34 -0.99 16.49
CA TRP A 149 20.90 -1.19 16.32
C TRP A 149 20.06 -0.17 17.10
N TYR A 150 18.97 0.26 16.47
CA TYR A 150 17.95 1.13 17.04
C TYR A 150 16.59 0.48 16.89
N LYS A 151 15.70 0.69 17.86
CA LYS A 151 14.27 0.37 17.77
C LYS A 151 13.46 1.62 18.01
N ASN A 152 12.59 1.99 17.07
CA ASN A 152 11.77 3.20 17.13
C ASN A 152 12.61 4.43 17.52
N PHE A 153 13.75 4.61 16.83
CA PHE A 153 14.73 5.69 17.07
C PHE A 153 15.45 5.66 18.44
N SER A 154 15.23 4.62 19.25
CA SER A 154 15.92 4.43 20.52
C SER A 154 17.04 3.41 20.37
N LEU A 155 18.24 3.76 20.86
CA LEU A 155 19.41 2.87 20.81
C LEU A 155 19.15 1.57 21.60
N ILE A 156 19.46 0.43 20.99
CA ILE A 156 19.47 -0.87 21.68
C ILE A 156 20.88 -1.10 22.25
N PRO A 157 21.07 -1.02 23.57
CA PRO A 157 22.41 -1.15 24.15
C PRO A 157 22.96 -2.57 23.99
N ASN A 158 24.28 -2.68 23.80
CA ASN A 158 25.03 -3.94 23.79
C ASN A 158 24.60 -4.96 22.72
N GLN A 159 24.06 -4.48 21.60
CA GLN A 159 23.71 -5.28 20.42
C GLN A 159 24.44 -4.74 19.20
N GLU A 160 25.65 -5.27 18.97
CA GLU A 160 26.54 -4.88 17.87
C GLU A 160 26.76 -6.02 16.85
N SER A 161 26.01 -7.12 17.01
CA SER A 161 26.08 -8.29 16.13
C SER A 161 24.98 -8.26 15.06
N ASP A 162 25.28 -8.88 13.92
CA ASP A 162 24.29 -9.26 12.91
C ASP A 162 24.18 -10.80 12.86
N PRO A 163 22.98 -11.41 12.96
CA PRO A 163 21.67 -10.78 13.15
C PRO A 163 21.48 -10.19 14.56
N LEU A 164 20.67 -9.13 14.67
CA LEU A 164 20.12 -8.65 15.94
C LEU A 164 19.29 -9.77 16.56
N ARG A 165 19.71 -10.30 17.70
CA ARG A 165 19.01 -11.40 18.35
C ARG A 165 17.77 -10.89 19.07
N ILE A 166 16.61 -11.43 18.72
CA ILE A 166 15.33 -11.15 19.40
C ILE A 166 14.90 -12.44 20.12
N PRO A 167 15.41 -12.68 21.35
CA PRO A 167 15.00 -13.86 22.10
C PRO A 167 13.52 -13.73 22.48
N ASN A 168 12.72 -14.73 22.11
CA ASN A 168 11.28 -14.78 22.37
C ASN A 168 10.51 -13.57 21.84
N SER A 169 10.54 -13.37 20.52
CA SER A 169 9.74 -12.35 19.84
C SER A 169 8.28 -12.36 20.30
N SER A 170 7.80 -11.21 20.79
CA SER A 170 6.44 -11.00 21.28
C SER A 170 5.83 -9.76 20.62
N LYS A 171 4.57 -9.42 20.94
CA LYS A 171 3.97 -8.16 20.46
C LYS A 171 4.77 -6.92 20.86
N GLU A 172 5.45 -6.95 22.00
CA GLU A 172 6.33 -5.85 22.41
C GLU A 172 7.56 -5.73 21.52
N SER A 173 7.93 -6.78 20.79
CA SER A 173 9.02 -6.73 19.81
C SER A 173 8.62 -5.96 18.55
N GLU A 174 7.34 -5.66 18.30
CA GLU A 174 6.95 -4.87 17.13
C GLU A 174 7.55 -3.47 17.15
N GLY A 175 7.91 -2.99 15.96
CA GLY A 175 8.53 -1.69 15.79
C GLY A 175 9.38 -1.59 14.54
N ILE A 176 9.97 -0.42 14.36
CA ILE A 176 10.93 -0.15 13.29
C ILE A 176 12.31 -0.39 13.87
N TYR A 177 13.01 -1.36 13.29
CA TYR A 177 14.40 -1.68 13.61
C TYR A 177 15.30 -1.06 12.57
N THR A 178 16.23 -0.22 13.00
CA THR A 178 17.21 0.41 12.13
C THR A 178 18.59 -0.08 12.53
N CYS A 179 19.32 -0.69 11.60
CA CYS A 179 20.75 -0.91 11.77
C CYS A 179 21.52 0.25 11.12
N VAL A 180 22.59 0.67 11.78
CA VAL A 180 23.58 1.60 11.24
C VAL A 180 24.89 0.83 11.09
N CYS A 181 25.31 0.63 9.85
CA CYS A 181 26.62 0.11 9.50
C CYS A 181 27.65 1.23 9.55
N THR A 182 28.68 1.08 10.37
CA THR A 182 29.86 1.96 10.32
C THR A 182 31.00 1.19 9.66
N TRP A 183 31.42 1.64 8.48
CA TRP A 183 32.51 1.05 7.72
C TRP A 183 33.61 2.09 7.51
N GLU A 184 34.83 1.62 7.28
CA GLU A 184 35.99 2.48 7.06
C GLU A 184 36.38 2.44 5.58
N HIS A 185 36.55 3.63 5.00
CA HIS A 185 37.08 3.80 3.66
C HIS A 185 38.14 4.88 3.73
N HIS A 186 39.39 4.50 3.41
CA HIS A 186 40.53 5.43 3.38
C HIS A 186 40.81 6.13 4.72
N GLY A 187 40.62 5.42 5.84
CA GLY A 187 40.82 5.98 7.18
C GLY A 187 39.65 6.86 7.66
N ILE A 188 38.62 7.07 6.83
CA ILE A 188 37.42 7.82 7.17
C ILE A 188 36.31 6.83 7.49
N LYS A 189 35.61 7.07 8.61
CA LYS A 189 34.45 6.27 8.99
C LYS A 189 33.19 6.83 8.34
N HIS A 190 32.48 5.95 7.67
CA HIS A 190 31.25 6.21 6.95
C HIS A 190 30.10 5.42 7.56
N ASN A 191 28.91 6.01 7.53
CA ASN A 191 27.70 5.39 8.05
C ASN A 191 26.70 5.14 6.93
N SER A 192 26.10 3.95 6.94
CA SER A 192 24.95 3.60 6.11
C SER A 192 23.87 3.02 7.01
N SER A 193 22.64 3.50 6.91
CA SER A 193 21.54 2.98 7.71
C SER A 193 20.50 2.26 6.87
N GLY A 194 19.86 1.26 7.48
CA GLY A 194 18.77 0.53 6.88
C GLY A 194 17.70 0.20 7.91
N SER A 195 16.46 0.55 7.62
CA SER A 195 15.32 0.34 8.51
C SER A 195 14.42 -0.78 8.00
N ARG A 196 13.95 -1.64 8.91
CA ARG A 196 12.99 -2.71 8.65
C ARG A 196 11.87 -2.65 9.68
N ARG A 197 10.63 -2.87 9.25
CA ARG A 197 9.49 -2.97 10.18
C ARG A 197 9.25 -4.43 10.54
N LEU A 198 9.28 -4.72 11.84
CA LEU A 198 8.90 -6.02 12.38
C LEU A 198 7.44 -6.00 12.82
N ILE A 199 6.67 -6.95 12.29
CA ILE A 199 5.29 -7.23 12.70
C ILE A 199 5.25 -8.69 13.16
N ILE A 200 4.79 -8.91 14.39
CA ILE A 200 4.64 -10.25 14.96
C ILE A 200 3.20 -10.70 14.77
N GLU A 201 3.03 -11.73 13.94
CA GLU A 201 1.74 -12.39 13.74
C GLU A 201 1.35 -13.16 15.01
N GLY A 202 0.33 -12.68 15.72
CA GLY A 202 -0.09 -13.28 16.98
C GLY A 202 -0.58 -14.72 16.81
N ARG A 203 0.08 -15.69 17.47
CA ARG A 203 -0.50 -17.01 17.74
C ARG A 203 -1.35 -16.90 19.00
N PHE A 204 -2.66 -16.73 18.85
CA PHE A 204 -3.60 -16.96 19.95
C PHE A 204 -3.59 -18.45 20.31
N ILE A 205 -2.74 -18.82 21.29
CA ILE A 205 -2.88 -20.12 21.95
C ILE A 205 -4.08 -19.99 22.89
N THR A 206 -5.12 -20.71 22.52
CA THR A 206 -6.26 -21.10 23.34
C THR A 206 -5.84 -21.47 24.76
N GLY A 207 -6.36 -20.76 25.75
CA GLY A 207 -6.38 -21.22 27.13
C GLY A 207 -5.67 -20.31 28.12
N LEU A 208 -6.46 -19.47 28.80
CA LEU A 208 -6.32 -19.10 30.22
C LEU A 208 -5.04 -18.30 30.56
N TRP A 209 -5.02 -17.03 30.96
CA TRP A 209 -5.97 -16.12 31.62
C TRP A 209 -5.38 -14.70 31.42
N PHE A 210 -6.18 -13.69 31.06
CA PHE A 210 -6.82 -12.82 32.04
C PHE A 210 -5.92 -12.37 33.19
N THR A 211 -5.35 -11.18 33.08
CA THR A 211 -5.30 -10.21 34.20
C THR A 211 -5.20 -8.73 33.80
N LEU A 212 -5.30 -8.35 32.51
CA LEU A 212 -5.25 -6.92 32.12
C LEU A 212 -6.20 -6.48 31.00
N ILE A 213 -7.24 -7.25 30.69
CA ILE A 213 -8.44 -6.74 30.01
C ILE A 213 -9.68 -7.27 30.76
N LEU A 214 -9.84 -6.81 32.00
CA LEU A 214 -11.15 -6.79 32.66
C LEU A 214 -11.57 -5.34 32.79
N ASN A 215 -12.05 -4.81 31.67
CA ASN A 215 -13.23 -3.94 31.61
C ASN A 215 -13.83 -4.02 30.18
N CYS A 216 -14.02 -5.25 29.72
CA CYS A 216 -14.92 -5.55 28.61
C CYS A 216 -15.85 -6.69 29.04
N SER A 217 -16.67 -6.37 30.02
CA SER A 217 -17.98 -6.97 30.24
C SER A 217 -18.86 -5.75 30.43
N VAL A 218 -19.81 -5.39 29.58
CA VAL A 218 -20.86 -6.20 28.96
C VAL A 218 -21.41 -5.38 27.79
N TYR A 219 -21.85 -6.09 26.75
CA TYR A 219 -22.70 -5.69 25.61
C TYR A 219 -22.04 -5.84 24.22
N PHE A 220 -22.17 -7.08 23.74
CA PHE A 220 -22.35 -7.50 22.33
C PHE A 220 -21.21 -7.24 21.30
N GLY A 221 -20.57 -8.35 20.88
CA GLY A 221 -20.42 -8.67 19.44
C GLY A 221 -19.07 -8.39 18.73
N GLN A 222 -18.11 -9.30 18.88
CA GLN A 222 -17.27 -9.93 17.81
C GLN A 222 -16.52 -9.16 16.68
N THR A 223 -16.50 -7.83 16.50
CA THR A 223 -16.02 -7.27 15.20
C THR A 223 -14.68 -6.51 15.15
N VAL A 224 -14.06 -6.12 16.26
CA VAL A 224 -12.88 -5.21 16.23
C VAL A 224 -11.60 -5.90 15.73
N CYS A 225 -11.40 -7.18 16.06
CA CYS A 225 -10.14 -7.87 15.81
C CYS A 225 -9.98 -8.35 14.34
N GLU A 226 -11.09 -8.72 13.68
CA GLU A 226 -11.06 -9.10 12.26
C GLU A 226 -10.82 -7.90 11.32
N ARG A 227 -11.32 -6.72 11.70
CA ARG A 227 -11.20 -5.49 10.89
C ARG A 227 -9.75 -5.06 10.71
N PHE A 228 -8.96 -5.08 11.79
CA PHE A 228 -7.53 -4.72 11.76
C PHE A 228 -6.67 -5.75 11.02
N TYR A 229 -7.02 -7.04 11.06
CA TYR A 229 -6.30 -8.09 10.32
C TYR A 229 -6.53 -7.98 8.79
N TYR A 230 -7.75 -7.63 8.36
CA TYR A 230 -8.08 -7.48 6.93
C TYR A 230 -7.47 -6.22 6.28
N LEU A 231 -7.36 -5.14 7.04
CA LEU A 231 -6.75 -3.86 6.63
C LEU A 231 -5.26 -4.01 6.26
N ILE A 232 -4.54 -4.94 6.89
CA ILE A 232 -3.11 -5.18 6.66
C ILE A 232 -2.87 -6.08 5.42
N LEU A 233 -3.87 -6.87 5.00
CA LEU A 233 -3.80 -7.83 3.89
C LEU A 233 -4.37 -7.29 2.56
N THR A 234 -4.98 -6.11 2.57
CA THR A 234 -5.65 -5.49 1.40
C THR A 234 -5.03 -4.13 1.09
N ASP A 235 -5.42 -3.52 -0.03
CA ASP A 235 -4.98 -2.20 -0.51
C ASP A 235 -5.44 -1.01 0.36
N GLY A 236 -5.65 -1.24 1.66
CA GLY A 236 -6.20 -0.26 2.60
C GLY A 236 -7.72 -0.05 2.49
N LYS A 237 -8.43 -0.76 1.60
CA LYS A 237 -9.90 -0.71 1.50
C LYS A 237 -10.52 -2.01 2.01
N LEU A 238 -11.35 -1.90 3.05
CA LEU A 238 -11.98 -3.04 3.72
C LEU A 238 -13.38 -3.37 3.18
N TYR A 239 -14.03 -2.41 2.53
CA TYR A 239 -15.40 -2.52 2.02
C TYR A 239 -15.47 -2.18 0.53
N ASP A 240 -16.30 -2.92 -0.20
CA ASP A 240 -16.58 -2.65 -1.60
C ASP A 240 -17.49 -1.44 -1.77
N ALA A 241 -18.42 -1.22 -0.85
CA ALA A 241 -19.19 0.01 -0.78
C ALA A 241 -19.71 0.34 0.63
N TYR A 242 -19.82 1.65 0.89
CA TYR A 242 -20.50 2.21 2.05
C TYR A 242 -21.94 2.58 1.67
N VAL A 243 -22.94 2.18 2.45
CA VAL A 243 -24.36 2.44 2.15
C VAL A 243 -24.92 3.53 3.07
N ILE A 244 -25.35 4.65 2.47
CA ILE A 244 -26.07 5.74 3.12
C ILE A 244 -27.55 5.65 2.73
N TYR A 245 -28.44 5.64 3.72
CA TYR A 245 -29.89 5.70 3.51
C TYR A 245 -30.59 6.49 4.61
N GLN A 246 -31.68 7.17 4.25
CA GLN A 246 -32.47 7.97 5.17
C GLN A 246 -33.35 7.06 6.04
N ARG A 247 -33.34 7.26 7.37
CA ARG A 247 -34.15 6.50 8.34
C ARG A 247 -35.32 7.27 8.94
N ASN A 248 -35.24 8.60 8.92
CA ASN A 248 -36.17 9.47 9.61
C ASN A 248 -37.04 10.24 8.59
N ASN A 249 -38.23 10.67 9.03
CA ASN A 249 -39.20 11.44 8.23
C ASN A 249 -39.79 10.69 7.03
N LEU A 250 -40.00 9.38 7.17
CA LEU A 250 -40.59 8.54 6.14
C LEU A 250 -42.00 8.11 6.55
N ASP A 251 -42.93 8.10 5.58
CA ASP A 251 -44.21 7.43 5.76
C ASP A 251 -44.00 5.96 6.12
N GLU A 252 -44.90 5.39 6.92
CA GLU A 252 -44.82 4.01 7.39
C GLU A 252 -44.70 3.00 6.22
N ALA A 253 -45.37 3.29 5.10
CA ALA A 253 -45.26 2.51 3.87
C ALA A 253 -43.86 2.60 3.24
N THR A 254 -43.31 3.82 3.11
CA THR A 254 -42.00 4.07 2.50
C THR A 254 -40.86 3.52 3.35
N SER A 255 -40.98 3.63 4.68
CA SER A 255 -40.04 3.05 5.65
C SER A 255 -40.00 1.52 5.57
N LYS A 256 -41.17 0.88 5.42
CA LYS A 256 -41.26 -0.56 5.22
C LYS A 256 -40.61 -1.00 3.90
N THR A 257 -40.92 -0.33 2.79
CA THR A 257 -40.29 -0.61 1.48
C THR A 257 -38.77 -0.42 1.53
N LEU A 258 -38.29 0.60 2.24
CA LEU A 258 -36.86 0.85 2.46
C LEU A 258 -36.18 -0.27 3.24
N SER A 259 -36.76 -0.67 4.36
CA SER A 259 -36.22 -1.75 5.19
C SER A 259 -36.21 -3.07 4.42
N ASP A 260 -37.29 -3.39 3.71
CA ASP A 260 -37.40 -4.58 2.86
C ASP A 260 -36.38 -4.56 1.71
N PHE A 261 -36.11 -3.38 1.14
CA PHE A 261 -35.09 -3.21 0.11
C PHE A 261 -33.68 -3.38 0.67
N VAL A 262 -33.31 -2.65 1.74
CA VAL A 262 -31.97 -2.68 2.32
C VAL A 262 -31.68 -4.05 2.93
N ASN A 263 -32.51 -4.52 3.87
CA ASN A 263 -32.25 -5.77 4.59
C ASN A 263 -32.58 -7.03 3.78
N GLY A 264 -33.47 -6.91 2.79
CA GLY A 264 -33.85 -8.02 1.91
C GLY A 264 -33.05 -8.01 0.62
N SER A 265 -33.47 -7.16 -0.33
CA SER A 265 -33.01 -7.25 -1.73
C SER A 265 -31.55 -6.84 -1.93
N LEU A 266 -31.10 -5.76 -1.29
CA LEU A 266 -29.76 -5.20 -1.44
C LEU A 266 -28.69 -6.15 -0.89
N LEU A 267 -28.85 -6.59 0.36
CA LEU A 267 -27.90 -7.52 1.00
C LEU A 267 -27.89 -8.90 0.32
N THR A 268 -29.06 -9.45 0.00
CA THR A 268 -29.15 -10.76 -0.67
C THR A 268 -28.44 -10.74 -2.03
N VAL A 269 -28.60 -9.67 -2.81
CA VAL A 269 -27.99 -9.61 -4.14
C VAL A 269 -26.52 -9.22 -4.08
N LEU A 270 -26.14 -8.19 -3.31
CA LEU A 270 -24.76 -7.71 -3.30
C LEU A 270 -23.84 -8.57 -2.43
N GLU A 271 -24.25 -8.95 -1.21
CA GLU A 271 -23.41 -9.77 -0.32
C GLU A 271 -23.54 -11.26 -0.64
N SER A 272 -24.76 -11.80 -0.73
CA SER A 272 -24.93 -13.26 -0.89
C SER A 272 -24.71 -13.76 -2.31
N TYR A 273 -25.20 -13.05 -3.33
CA TYR A 273 -25.08 -13.50 -4.73
C TYR A 273 -23.80 -13.01 -5.41
N TYR A 274 -23.43 -11.74 -5.20
CA TYR A 274 -22.23 -11.16 -5.83
C TYR A 274 -20.97 -11.20 -4.96
N GLY A 275 -21.09 -11.46 -3.66
CA GLY A 275 -19.95 -11.61 -2.74
C GLY A 275 -19.28 -10.29 -2.37
N PHE A 276 -19.94 -9.15 -2.55
CA PHE A 276 -19.41 -7.85 -2.14
C PHE A 276 -19.52 -7.68 -0.63
N LYS A 277 -18.57 -6.96 -0.04
CA LYS A 277 -18.58 -6.60 1.38
C LYS A 277 -19.09 -5.16 1.54
N LEU A 278 -20.27 -5.00 2.11
CA LEU A 278 -20.88 -3.68 2.32
C LEU A 278 -20.70 -3.23 3.77
N PHE A 279 -20.53 -1.93 3.97
CA PHE A 279 -20.65 -1.31 5.30
C PHE A 279 -21.99 -0.59 5.40
N ILE A 280 -22.75 -0.92 6.45
CA ILE A 280 -24.03 -0.30 6.76
C ILE A 280 -23.97 0.23 8.19
N HIS A 281 -23.99 1.56 8.32
CA HIS A 281 -24.15 2.26 9.60
C HIS A 281 -25.36 1.65 10.36
N GLY A 282 -25.31 1.47 11.67
CA GLY A 282 -26.34 0.85 12.52
C GLY A 282 -26.39 -0.68 12.52
N ARG A 283 -25.80 -1.36 11.52
CA ARG A 283 -25.59 -2.83 11.52
C ARG A 283 -24.16 -3.17 11.91
N ASP A 284 -23.21 -2.45 11.32
CA ASP A 284 -21.79 -2.77 11.37
C ASP A 284 -21.01 -1.82 12.33
N ASP A 285 -21.69 -0.86 12.96
CA ASP A 285 -21.08 0.02 13.95
C ASP A 285 -20.94 -0.66 15.33
N LEU A 286 -19.92 -0.23 16.06
CA LEU A 286 -19.71 -0.61 17.45
C LEU A 286 -20.44 0.38 18.38
N PRO A 287 -21.31 -0.08 19.30
CA PRO A 287 -21.97 0.81 20.24
C PRO A 287 -20.97 1.33 21.29
N GLY A 288 -20.84 2.66 21.43
CA GLY A 288 -20.08 3.31 22.51
C GLY A 288 -18.80 4.06 22.11
N GLU A 289 -18.53 4.20 20.82
CA GLU A 289 -17.35 4.89 20.28
C GLU A 289 -17.71 6.27 19.69
N ASP A 290 -16.78 7.23 19.66
CA ASP A 290 -17.04 8.61 19.20
C ASP A 290 -17.36 8.63 17.68
N CYS A 291 -18.64 8.82 17.35
CA CYS A 291 -19.20 8.52 16.02
C CYS A 291 -18.61 9.36 14.87
N MET A 292 -18.14 10.58 15.15
CA MET A 292 -17.94 11.60 14.10
C MET A 292 -16.66 11.39 13.26
N ASN A 293 -15.56 10.97 13.89
CA ASN A 293 -14.31 10.68 13.18
C ASN A 293 -14.33 9.29 12.53
N LEU A 294 -15.13 8.37 13.07
CA LEU A 294 -15.22 7.00 12.57
C LEU A 294 -15.86 6.95 11.18
N ILE A 295 -16.96 7.67 10.97
CA ILE A 295 -17.67 7.67 9.67
C ILE A 295 -16.76 8.12 8.52
N GLU A 296 -15.92 9.14 8.74
CA GLU A 296 -14.94 9.57 7.74
C GLU A 296 -13.94 8.45 7.41
N THR A 297 -13.41 7.79 8.44
CA THR A 297 -12.51 6.65 8.23
C THR A 297 -13.22 5.50 7.51
N GLU A 298 -14.47 5.17 7.84
CA GLU A 298 -15.19 4.07 7.19
C GLU A 298 -15.55 4.32 5.73
N ILE A 299 -15.87 5.58 5.41
CA ILE A 299 -16.04 6.02 4.03
C ILE A 299 -14.70 5.93 3.28
N GLN A 300 -13.59 6.30 3.92
CA GLN A 300 -12.24 6.12 3.35
C GLN A 300 -11.84 4.65 3.21
N LEU A 301 -12.32 3.74 4.05
CA LEU A 301 -12.09 2.30 3.91
C LEU A 301 -12.96 1.66 2.81
N SER A 302 -13.88 2.42 2.22
CA SER A 302 -14.80 1.94 1.18
C SER A 302 -14.37 2.35 -0.22
N ARG A 303 -14.61 1.48 -1.21
CA ARG A 303 -14.25 1.75 -2.64
C ARG A 303 -15.31 2.56 -3.38
N ARG A 304 -16.57 2.43 -2.97
CA ARG A 304 -17.73 3.12 -3.54
C ARG A 304 -18.65 3.64 -2.44
N LEU A 305 -19.42 4.66 -2.77
CA LEU A 305 -20.47 5.20 -1.91
C LEU A 305 -21.83 4.93 -2.57
N ILE A 306 -22.73 4.20 -1.89
CA ILE A 306 -24.10 3.98 -2.33
C ILE A 306 -25.00 4.90 -1.52
N ILE A 307 -25.72 5.80 -2.20
CA ILE A 307 -26.68 6.70 -1.57
C ILE A 307 -28.08 6.32 -2.04
N ILE A 308 -28.94 5.96 -1.09
CA ILE A 308 -30.33 5.57 -1.32
C ILE A 308 -31.23 6.77 -1.05
N LEU A 309 -31.92 7.23 -2.10
CA LEU A 309 -32.84 8.36 -2.10
C LEU A 309 -34.28 7.87 -2.02
N THR A 310 -35.06 8.52 -1.17
CA THR A 310 -36.48 8.22 -0.94
C THR A 310 -37.33 9.47 -0.97
N PRO A 311 -38.58 9.38 -1.46
CA PRO A 311 -39.51 10.49 -1.42
C PRO A 311 -39.83 10.87 0.02
N GLU A 312 -39.55 12.13 0.38
CA GLU A 312 -39.93 12.69 1.67
C GLU A 312 -41.45 12.89 1.75
N ALA A 313 -42.00 12.59 2.92
CA ALA A 313 -43.33 13.01 3.29
C ALA A 313 -43.26 14.46 3.81
N SER A 314 -44.11 15.33 3.26
CA SER A 314 -44.16 16.75 3.63
C SER A 314 -44.36 16.95 5.14
N THR A 315 -43.42 17.58 5.83
CA THR A 315 -43.62 18.79 6.68
C THR A 315 -42.37 19.19 7.46
N ASP A 316 -42.27 20.51 7.67
CA ASP A 316 -41.26 21.26 8.42
C ASP A 316 -40.71 20.57 9.69
N LYS A 317 -39.38 20.46 9.81
CA LYS A 317 -38.57 21.25 10.75
C LYS A 317 -37.11 20.83 10.76
N SER A 318 -36.29 21.88 10.80
CA SER A 318 -34.91 21.92 11.26
C SER A 318 -34.68 21.09 12.53
N SER A 319 -34.16 19.88 12.37
CA SER A 319 -33.36 19.22 13.38
C SER A 319 -32.26 18.48 12.64
N VAL A 320 -31.02 18.94 12.80
CA VAL A 320 -29.82 18.24 12.33
C VAL A 320 -29.81 16.89 13.03
N SER A 321 -30.27 15.86 12.34
CA SER A 321 -30.27 14.50 12.83
C SER A 321 -28.92 13.84 12.47
N PRO A 322 -28.46 12.82 13.20
CA PRO A 322 -27.18 12.15 12.97
C PRO A 322 -26.96 11.66 11.53
N GLU A 323 -28.04 11.38 10.79
CA GLU A 323 -28.02 10.91 9.40
C GLU A 323 -27.65 12.01 8.38
N ALA A 324 -27.81 13.29 8.76
CA ALA A 324 -27.32 14.40 7.96
C ALA A 324 -25.78 14.41 7.88
N TYR A 325 -25.11 13.83 8.88
CA TYR A 325 -23.67 13.82 8.97
C TYR A 325 -23.02 12.80 8.03
N ASP A 326 -23.49 11.55 7.98
CA ASP A 326 -23.01 10.53 7.02
C ASP A 326 -23.09 11.04 5.58
N LEU A 327 -24.25 11.65 5.25
CA LEU A 327 -24.47 12.24 3.94
C LEU A 327 -23.55 13.42 3.68
N GLN A 328 -23.32 14.29 4.67
CA GLN A 328 -22.43 15.44 4.54
C GLN A 328 -20.97 15.01 4.34
N VAL A 329 -20.47 14.06 5.13
CA VAL A 329 -19.12 13.50 5.01
C VAL A 329 -18.95 12.77 3.68
N GLY A 330 -19.94 11.94 3.30
CA GLY A 330 -19.95 11.24 2.01
C GLY A 330 -19.96 12.19 0.81
N LEU A 331 -20.74 13.28 0.87
CA LEU A 331 -20.76 14.32 -0.16
C LEU A 331 -19.44 15.09 -0.22
N HIS A 332 -18.84 15.43 0.92
CA HIS A 332 -17.52 16.07 0.97
C HIS A 332 -16.46 15.18 0.31
N GLN A 333 -16.42 13.89 0.68
CA GLN A 333 -15.50 12.92 0.09
C GLN A 333 -15.67 12.81 -1.43
N ALA A 334 -16.91 12.68 -1.90
CA ALA A 334 -17.21 12.48 -3.31
C ALA A 334 -16.96 13.71 -4.19
N LEU A 335 -17.26 14.92 -3.68
CA LEU A 335 -17.21 16.16 -4.46
C LEU A 335 -15.88 16.90 -4.34
N VAL A 336 -15.22 16.84 -3.18
CA VAL A 336 -13.98 17.58 -2.90
C VAL A 336 -12.76 16.71 -3.17
N GLN A 337 -12.72 15.50 -2.63
CA GLN A 337 -11.56 14.61 -2.76
C GLN A 337 -11.56 13.83 -4.10
N GLY A 338 -12.74 13.50 -4.63
CA GLY A 338 -12.89 12.96 -5.99
C GLY A 338 -12.43 11.50 -6.18
N GLU A 339 -11.99 10.83 -5.11
CA GLU A 339 -11.45 9.47 -5.15
C GLU A 339 -12.53 8.38 -5.10
N THR A 340 -13.70 8.67 -4.51
CA THR A 340 -14.76 7.68 -4.27
C THR A 340 -15.89 7.82 -5.28
N GLY A 341 -16.15 6.77 -6.06
CA GLY A 341 -17.28 6.71 -7.00
C GLY A 341 -18.62 6.60 -6.27
N VAL A 342 -19.60 7.42 -6.66
CA VAL A 342 -20.95 7.45 -6.04
C VAL A 342 -21.98 6.74 -6.92
N ILE A 343 -22.80 5.89 -6.30
CA ILE A 343 -23.92 5.16 -6.88
C ILE A 343 -25.21 5.72 -6.25
N LEU A 344 -26.06 6.32 -7.06
CA LEU A 344 -27.34 6.87 -6.61
C LEU A 344 -28.46 5.87 -6.91
N ILE A 345 -29.20 5.46 -5.89
CA ILE A 345 -30.36 4.58 -6.02
C ILE A 345 -31.60 5.35 -5.58
N GLN A 346 -32.63 5.41 -6.41
CA GLN A 346 -33.90 6.06 -6.08
C GLN A 346 -34.98 5.01 -5.86
N LEU A 347 -35.58 5.00 -4.66
CA LEU A 347 -36.75 4.20 -4.32
C LEU A 347 -38.00 5.07 -4.52
N GLY A 348 -38.95 4.61 -5.33
CA GLY A 348 -40.18 5.37 -5.61
C GLY A 348 -40.03 6.50 -6.62
N LYS A 349 -41.13 7.23 -6.87
CA LYS A 349 -41.18 8.32 -7.85
C LYS A 349 -41.04 9.68 -7.15
N MET A 350 -39.89 10.32 -7.34
CA MET A 350 -39.67 11.73 -6.98
C MET A 350 -40.27 12.66 -8.05
N GLN A 351 -40.91 13.75 -7.63
CA GLN A 351 -41.38 14.81 -8.55
C GLN A 351 -40.34 15.93 -8.68
N ASP A 352 -39.71 16.36 -7.59
CA ASP A 352 -38.70 17.42 -7.58
C ASP A 352 -37.51 17.11 -6.66
N TYR A 353 -36.31 17.55 -7.06
CA TYR A 353 -35.04 17.37 -6.32
C TYR A 353 -34.57 18.64 -5.60
N THR A 354 -35.37 19.69 -5.61
CA THR A 354 -35.06 21.03 -5.08
C THR A 354 -34.84 21.05 -3.57
N HIS A 355 -35.39 20.07 -2.86
CA HIS A 355 -35.28 19.91 -1.42
C HIS A 355 -33.97 19.24 -0.96
N LEU A 356 -33.21 18.64 -1.89
CA LEU A 356 -31.98 17.93 -1.57
C LEU A 356 -30.79 18.91 -1.42
N PRO A 357 -29.75 18.56 -0.65
CA PRO A 357 -28.55 19.39 -0.53
C PRO A 357 -27.93 19.71 -1.89
N LEU A 358 -27.35 20.91 -2.04
CA LEU A 358 -26.74 21.38 -3.30
C LEU A 358 -25.72 20.39 -3.87
N GLY A 359 -24.93 19.75 -3.01
CA GLY A 359 -23.97 18.71 -3.42
C GLY A 359 -24.63 17.51 -4.09
N LEU A 360 -25.80 17.11 -3.60
CA LEU A 360 -26.53 15.97 -4.15
C LEU A 360 -27.26 16.34 -5.45
N GLN A 361 -27.77 17.57 -5.57
CA GLN A 361 -28.29 18.10 -6.84
C GLN A 361 -27.21 18.11 -7.92
N HIS A 362 -25.99 18.51 -7.57
CA HIS A 362 -24.85 18.46 -8.48
C HIS A 362 -24.52 17.01 -8.90
N LEU A 363 -24.53 16.05 -7.97
CA LEU A 363 -24.32 14.64 -8.30
C LEU A 363 -25.43 14.06 -9.19
N LEU A 364 -26.69 14.42 -8.95
CA LEU A 364 -27.84 14.02 -9.77
C LEU A 364 -27.76 14.59 -11.19
N SER A 365 -27.19 15.79 -11.36
CA SER A 365 -26.96 16.37 -12.70
C SER A 365 -25.88 15.62 -13.49
N LYS A 366 -24.91 15.02 -12.79
CA LYS A 366 -23.78 14.29 -13.39
C LYS A 366 -24.09 12.81 -13.63
N ASN A 367 -24.80 12.16 -12.71
CA ASN A 367 -25.12 10.74 -12.75
C ASN A 367 -26.64 10.53 -12.62
N SER A 368 -27.24 9.87 -13.61
CA SER A 368 -28.66 9.52 -13.54
C SER A 368 -28.92 8.50 -12.42
N PRO A 369 -29.84 8.76 -11.48
CA PRO A 369 -30.12 7.82 -10.39
C PRO A 369 -30.74 6.52 -10.92
N LEU A 370 -30.37 5.41 -10.30
CA LEU A 370 -30.91 4.09 -10.61
C LEU A 370 -32.27 3.92 -9.92
N LEU A 371 -33.34 3.93 -10.70
CA LEU A 371 -34.70 3.74 -10.19
C LEU A 371 -34.96 2.27 -9.83
N TRP A 372 -35.31 2.01 -8.58
CA TRP A 372 -35.79 0.72 -8.11
C TRP A 372 -37.30 0.57 -8.35
N ARG A 373 -37.73 -0.61 -8.80
CA ARG A 373 -39.14 -0.98 -8.97
C ARG A 373 -39.40 -2.27 -8.22
N ASP A 374 -40.54 -2.35 -7.52
CA ASP A 374 -40.92 -3.45 -6.60
C ASP A 374 -41.12 -4.86 -7.25
N GLY A 375 -40.62 -5.07 -8.46
CA GLY A 375 -40.59 -6.36 -9.16
C GLY A 375 -39.20 -6.78 -9.67
N GLU A 376 -38.14 -6.02 -9.35
CA GLU A 376 -36.77 -6.26 -9.85
C GLU A 376 -35.86 -7.01 -8.86
N SER A 377 -36.45 -7.86 -8.00
CA SER A 377 -35.75 -8.65 -6.96
C SER A 377 -34.81 -9.73 -7.50
N SER A 378 -34.89 -10.09 -8.78
CA SER A 378 -33.99 -11.10 -9.35
C SER A 378 -32.58 -10.53 -9.55
N PRO A 379 -31.49 -11.23 -9.15
CA PRO A 379 -30.11 -10.72 -9.28
C PRO A 379 -29.70 -10.33 -10.71
N ASN A 380 -30.38 -10.90 -11.72
CA ASN A 380 -30.13 -10.66 -13.14
C ASN A 380 -30.98 -9.54 -13.76
N SER A 381 -31.76 -8.80 -12.96
CA SER A 381 -32.57 -7.68 -13.42
C SER A 381 -31.70 -6.57 -14.04
N ARG A 382 -32.31 -5.73 -14.88
CA ARG A 382 -31.60 -4.61 -15.52
C ARG A 382 -31.01 -3.65 -14.49
N PHE A 383 -31.71 -3.47 -13.36
CA PHE A 383 -31.25 -2.67 -12.25
C PHE A 383 -29.97 -3.24 -11.63
N TRP A 384 -29.95 -4.50 -11.20
CA TRP A 384 -28.78 -5.08 -10.53
C TRP A 384 -27.57 -5.20 -11.46
N LYS A 385 -27.78 -5.42 -12.75
CA LYS A 385 -26.68 -5.36 -13.75
C LYS A 385 -26.05 -3.97 -13.83
N ARG A 386 -26.86 -2.91 -13.75
CA ARG A 386 -26.37 -1.52 -13.72
C ARG A 386 -25.66 -1.20 -12.41
N VAL A 387 -26.19 -1.65 -11.27
CA VAL A 387 -25.52 -1.51 -9.97
C VAL A 387 -24.17 -2.23 -10.00
N ARG A 388 -24.12 -3.49 -10.44
CA ARG A 388 -22.88 -4.26 -10.56
C ARG A 388 -21.85 -3.60 -11.47
N TYR A 389 -22.28 -2.97 -12.56
CA TYR A 389 -21.37 -2.26 -13.46
C TYR A 389 -20.71 -1.04 -12.80
N GLN A 390 -21.37 -0.42 -11.82
CA GLN A 390 -20.82 0.73 -11.08
C GLN A 390 -20.01 0.33 -9.84
N MET A 391 -20.16 -0.92 -9.37
CA MET A 391 -19.38 -1.52 -8.29
C MET A 391 -17.91 -1.76 -8.69
N PRO A 392 -16.98 -1.89 -7.73
CA PRO A 392 -15.58 -2.21 -8.02
C PRO A 392 -15.45 -3.58 -8.70
N VAL A 393 -14.44 -3.74 -9.56
CA VAL A 393 -14.17 -5.01 -10.24
C VAL A 393 -13.71 -6.02 -9.19
N VAL A 394 -14.45 -7.13 -9.06
CA VAL A 394 -14.05 -8.24 -8.19
C VAL A 394 -12.73 -8.81 -8.72
N SER A 395 -11.64 -8.65 -7.98
CA SER A 395 -10.35 -9.27 -8.32
C SER A 395 -10.50 -10.78 -8.26
N SER A 396 -10.28 -11.46 -9.38
CA SER A 396 -10.52 -12.89 -9.62
C SER A 396 -9.70 -13.85 -8.74
N ASN A 397 -8.81 -13.36 -7.87
CA ASN A 397 -7.95 -14.20 -7.03
C ASN A 397 -8.66 -14.88 -5.84
N GLN A 398 -9.93 -14.57 -5.56
CA GLN A 398 -10.70 -15.24 -4.51
C GLN A 398 -11.56 -16.43 -4.99
N ASN A 399 -11.66 -16.67 -6.31
CA ASN A 399 -12.51 -17.73 -6.86
C ASN A 399 -11.80 -19.07 -7.12
N GLN A 400 -10.49 -19.19 -6.87
CA GLN A 400 -9.79 -20.47 -6.95
C GLN A 400 -9.73 -21.25 -5.62
N GLN A 401 -10.09 -20.63 -4.48
CA GLN A 401 -10.08 -21.30 -3.17
C GLN A 401 -11.44 -21.87 -2.73
N LYS A 402 -12.55 -21.60 -3.43
CA LYS A 402 -13.88 -22.17 -3.12
C LYS A 402 -14.31 -23.36 -3.99
N SER A 403 -13.46 -23.83 -4.91
CA SER A 403 -13.77 -25.00 -5.75
C SER A 403 -13.12 -26.31 -5.29
N ASN A 404 -12.27 -26.31 -4.26
CA ASN A 404 -11.55 -27.51 -3.82
C ASN A 404 -12.06 -28.15 -2.51
N ASP A 405 -13.07 -27.56 -1.84
CA ASP A 405 -13.63 -28.10 -0.58
C ASP A 405 -14.96 -28.86 -0.76
N ILE A 406 -15.34 -29.20 -1.99
CA ILE A 406 -16.48 -30.11 -2.25
C ILE A 406 -15.99 -31.29 -3.10
N GLN A 407 -15.06 -32.09 -2.55
CA GLN A 407 -14.83 -33.45 -3.04
C GLN A 407 -14.17 -34.42 -2.05
N VAL A 408 -14.23 -34.15 -0.73
CA VAL A 408 -13.90 -35.17 0.28
C VAL A 408 -14.98 -35.17 1.37
N LEU A 409 -16.05 -35.93 1.10
CA LEU A 409 -16.89 -36.57 2.10
C LEU A 409 -17.00 -38.05 1.74
#